data_AF-A0AB72WXR4-F1
#
_entry.id   AF-A0AB72WXR4-F1
#
_cell.length_a   1.000
_cell.length_b   1.000
_cell.length_c   1.000
_cell.angle_alpha   90.00
_cell.angle_beta   90.00
_cell.angle_gamma   90.00
#
_symmetry.space_group_name_H-M   'P 1'
#
loop_
_entity.id
_entity.type
_entity.pdbx_description
1 polymer ?
#
loop_
_entity_poly.entity_id
_entity_poly.type
_entity_poly.pdbx_seq_one_letter_code
_entity_poly.pdbx_strand_id
1 'polypeptide(L)'
;MQVERKCKNCGAKFMARKADVNRGWARFCSKSCKAKAQEKRTGQYSQMLQNLDNGNAYNGYDADMDAAGHIFASGVFGHGQS
;
A
#
# COMPACT_ATOMS: atom_id res chain seq x y z
N MET A 1 30.79 -4.16 2.73
CA MET A 1 31.20 -2.94 3.48
C MET A 1 29.96 -2.22 4.02
N GLN A 2 30.00 -1.81 5.29
CA GLN A 2 28.95 -1.04 5.95
C GLN A 2 29.43 0.40 6.17
N VAL A 3 28.50 1.34 6.29
CA VAL A 3 28.76 2.78 6.49
C VAL A 3 27.83 3.32 7.57
N GLU A 4 28.37 4.16 8.45
CA GLU A 4 27.58 4.82 9.50
C GLU A 4 26.71 5.93 8.88
N ARG A 5 25.42 5.95 9.23
CA ARG A 5 24.46 6.98 8.81
C ARG A 5 23.55 7.37 9.96
N LYS A 6 23.01 8.60 9.89
CA LYS A 6 22.00 9.10 10.82
C LYS A 6 20.59 8.90 10.26
N CYS A 7 19.68 8.43 11.10
CA CYS A 7 18.27 8.27 10.75
C CYS A 7 17.59 9.64 10.62
N LYS A 8 16.83 9.86 9.54
CA LYS A 8 16.06 11.11 9.35
C LYS A 8 14.87 11.30 10.31
N ASN A 9 14.36 10.21 10.90
CA ASN A 9 13.19 10.29 11.79
C ASN A 9 13.57 10.44 13.26
N CYS A 10 14.50 9.62 13.76
CA CYS A 10 14.89 9.62 15.18
C CYS A 10 16.29 10.18 15.45
N GLY A 11 17.08 10.52 14.42
CA GLY A 11 18.43 11.05 14.59
C GLY A 11 19.51 10.03 15.01
N ALA A 12 19.12 8.80 15.37
CA ALA A 12 20.05 7.76 15.80
C ALA A 12 21.05 7.37 14.70
N LYS A 13 22.29 7.08 15.12
CA LYS A 13 23.33 6.53 14.25
C LYS A 13 23.11 5.04 14.05
N PHE A 14 23.23 4.56 12.82
CA PHE A 14 23.10 3.14 12.49
C PHE A 14 24.06 2.75 11.37
N MET A 15 24.44 1.47 11.34
CA MET A 15 25.26 0.88 10.29
C MET A 15 24.36 0.47 9.11
N ALA A 16 24.61 1.01 7.93
CA ALA A 16 23.90 0.67 6.70
C ALA A 16 24.83 0.00 5.69
N ARG A 17 24.32 -0.89 4.83
CA ARG A 17 25.14 -1.41 3.73
C ARG A 17 25.36 -0.32 2.69
N LYS A 18 26.58 -0.26 2.14
CA LYS A 18 26.95 0.72 1.10
C LYS A 18 26.04 0.63 -0.13
N ALA A 19 25.59 -0.57 -0.50
CA ALA A 19 24.66 -0.81 -1.60
C ALA A 19 23.28 -0.13 -1.39
N ASP A 20 22.70 -0.27 -0.19
CA ASP A 20 21.42 0.37 0.15
C ASP A 20 21.54 1.90 0.26
N VAL A 21 22.72 2.41 0.65
CA VAL A 21 23.01 3.85 0.64
C VAL A 21 23.10 4.37 -0.80
N ASN A 22 23.80 3.68 -1.69
CA ASN A 22 23.95 4.10 -3.09
C ASN A 22 22.60 4.13 -3.83
N ARG A 23 21.69 3.21 -3.49
CA ARG A 23 20.30 3.19 -3.99
C ARG A 23 19.40 4.25 -3.35
N GLY A 24 19.85 4.92 -2.29
CA GLY A 24 19.06 5.89 -1.52
C GLY A 24 18.05 5.30 -0.54
N TRP A 25 18.17 4.00 -0.22
CA TRP A 25 17.21 3.25 0.61
C TRP A 25 17.53 3.33 2.11
N ALA A 26 18.80 3.51 2.48
CA ALA A 26 19.26 3.59 3.87
C ALA A 26 19.09 5.00 4.50
N ARG A 27 17.85 5.49 4.54
CA ARG A 27 17.49 6.81 5.13
C ARG A 27 16.99 6.72 6.58
N PHE A 28 16.60 5.52 7.00
CA PHE A 28 16.00 5.24 8.30
C PHE A 28 16.66 4.02 8.93
N CYS A 29 16.79 4.01 10.26
CA CYS A 29 17.41 2.90 10.99
C CYS A 29 16.51 1.65 11.07
N SER A 30 15.20 1.79 10.90
CA SER A 30 14.23 0.69 11.02
C SER A 30 13.01 0.91 10.13
N LYS A 31 12.31 -0.20 9.81
CA LYS A 31 11.01 -0.15 9.12
C LYS A 31 10.01 0.74 9.88
N SER A 32 10.01 0.68 11.21
CA SER A 32 9.14 1.52 12.04
C SER A 32 9.43 3.01 11.91
N CYS A 33 10.71 3.41 11.80
CA CYS A 33 11.06 4.82 11.56
C CYS A 33 10.62 5.30 10.17
N LYS A 34 10.66 4.42 9.17
CA LYS A 34 10.14 4.74 7.83
C LYS A 34 8.61 4.89 7.86
N ALA A 35 7.90 3.97 8.52
CA ALA A 35 6.45 4.01 8.66
C ALA A 35 5.99 5.32 9.32
N LYS A 36 6.55 5.66 10.49
CA LYS A 36 6.25 6.93 11.19
C LYS A 36 6.48 8.17 10.31
N ALA A 37 7.57 8.19 9.55
CA ALA A 37 7.86 9.30 8.65
C ALA A 37 6.88 9.38 7.47
N GLN A 38 6.40 8.23 6.99
CA GLN A 38 5.39 8.14 5.94
C GLN A 38 4.02 8.60 6.45
N GLU A 39 3.60 8.13 7.63
CA GLU A 39 2.35 8.52 8.27
C GLU A 39 2.27 10.02 8.54
N LYS A 40 3.36 10.62 9.06
CA LYS A 40 3.47 12.08 9.25
C LYS A 40 3.28 12.87 7.96
N ARG A 41 3.65 12.30 6.81
CA ARG A 41 3.60 12.98 5.51
C ARG A 41 2.25 12.84 4.83
N THR A 42 1.65 11.65 4.89
CA THR A 42 0.48 11.34 4.06
C THR A 42 -0.82 11.36 4.83
N GLY A 43 -0.83 11.32 6.16
CA GLY A 43 -2.06 11.27 6.97
C GLY A 43 -2.94 10.05 6.68
N GLN A 44 -2.47 9.09 5.88
CA GLN A 44 -3.31 8.00 5.37
C GLN A 44 -3.79 7.03 6.45
N TYR A 45 -3.10 6.98 7.59
CA TYR A 45 -3.52 6.15 8.72
C TYR A 45 -4.80 6.69 9.38
N SER A 46 -4.99 8.02 9.48
CA SER A 46 -6.23 8.57 10.04
C SER A 46 -7.42 8.37 9.11
N GLN A 47 -7.21 8.49 7.80
CA GLN A 47 -8.24 8.17 6.78
C GLN A 47 -8.61 6.68 6.82
N MET A 48 -7.63 5.78 6.92
CA MET A 48 -7.87 4.35 7.07
C MET A 48 -8.65 4.03 8.35
N LEU A 49 -8.26 4.59 9.51
CA LEU A 49 -8.96 4.38 10.78
C LEU A 49 -10.39 4.94 10.77
N GLN A 50 -10.60 6.12 10.18
CA GLN A 50 -11.93 6.70 10.01
C GLN A 50 -12.83 5.80 9.16
N ASN A 51 -12.30 5.15 8.13
CA ASN A 51 -13.07 4.20 7.32
C ASN A 51 -13.44 2.90 8.07
N LEU A 52 -12.61 2.46 9.03
CA LEU A 52 -12.92 1.32 9.89
C LEU A 52 -13.98 1.68 10.95
N ASP A 53 -13.90 2.88 11.53
CA ASP A 53 -14.86 3.39 12.51
C ASP A 53 -16.23 3.71 11.88
N ASN A 54 -16.25 4.27 10.66
CA ASN A 54 -17.49 4.59 9.92
C ASN A 54 -18.21 3.36 9.34
N GLY A 55 -17.76 2.13 9.63
CA GLY A 55 -18.45 0.92 9.19
C GLY A 55 -18.61 0.83 7.67
N ASN A 56 -17.66 1.34 6.89
CA ASN A 56 -17.62 1.07 5.46
C ASN A 56 -17.18 -0.39 5.26
N ALA A 57 -18.15 -1.31 5.40
CA ALA A 57 -18.01 -2.70 5.03
C ALA A 57 -17.52 -2.75 3.58
N TYR A 58 -16.31 -3.28 3.38
CA TYR A 58 -15.78 -3.62 2.07
C TYR A 58 -16.75 -4.58 1.39
N ASN A 59 -17.68 -4.03 0.62
CA ASN A 59 -18.60 -4.74 -0.25
C ASN A 59 -18.12 -4.51 -1.69
N GLY A 60 -17.86 -5.60 -2.41
CA GLY A 60 -17.63 -5.54 -3.86
C GLY A 60 -16.72 -6.61 -4.43
N TYR A 61 -16.96 -7.89 -4.11
CA TYR A 61 -16.83 -8.94 -5.12
C TYR A 61 -18.19 -9.64 -5.26
N ASP A 62 -19.19 -8.90 -5.73
CA ASP A 62 -20.38 -9.49 -6.32
C ASP A 62 -20.01 -10.07 -7.69
N ALA A 63 -19.41 -11.26 -7.67
CA ALA A 63 -19.45 -12.14 -8.83
C ALA A 63 -20.53 -13.19 -8.54
N ASP A 64 -21.70 -13.02 -9.15
CA ASP A 64 -22.60 -14.14 -9.41
C ASP A 64 -21.83 -15.18 -10.24
N MET A 65 -21.23 -16.16 -9.55
CA MET A 65 -20.60 -17.31 -10.18
C MET A 65 -21.70 -18.33 -10.49
N ASP A 66 -21.96 -18.56 -11.78
CA ASP A 66 -22.69 -19.76 -12.19
C ASP A 66 -21.88 -21.01 -11.78
N ALA A 67 -22.55 -22.17 -11.64
CA ALA A 67 -21.94 -23.43 -11.19
C ALA A 67 -20.71 -23.89 -12.01
N ALA A 68 -20.50 -23.34 -13.22
CA ALA A 68 -19.31 -23.58 -14.04
C ALA A 68 -18.16 -22.54 -13.88
N GLY A 69 -18.36 -21.43 -13.15
CA GLY A 69 -17.29 -20.49 -12.75
C GLY A 69 -16.85 -19.44 -13.78
N HIS A 70 -17.72 -19.02 -14.70
CA HIS A 70 -17.39 -18.00 -15.72
C HIS A 70 -18.03 -16.63 -15.42
N ILE A 71 -17.27 -15.53 -15.60
CA ILE A 71 -17.74 -14.14 -15.44
C ILE A 71 -18.12 -13.57 -16.81
N PHE A 72 -19.41 -13.31 -17.06
CA PHE A 72 -19.86 -12.63 -18.29
C PHE A 72 -20.11 -11.14 -18.02
N ALA A 73 -19.16 -10.29 -18.42
CA ALA A 73 -19.41 -8.86 -18.62
C ALA A 73 -20.15 -8.67 -19.95
N SER A 74 -21.47 -8.83 -19.95
CA SER A 74 -22.28 -8.66 -21.16
C SER A 74 -23.19 -7.44 -21.03
N GLY A 75 -22.64 -6.29 -21.39
CA GLY A 75 -23.44 -5.18 -21.89
C GLY A 75 -24.20 -5.67 -23.13
N VAL A 76 -25.53 -5.62 -23.07
CA VAL A 76 -26.42 -6.01 -24.16
C VAL A 76 -26.31 -4.96 -25.27
N PHE A 77 -25.33 -5.13 -26.16
CA PHE A 77 -25.37 -4.49 -27.48
C PHE A 77 -26.38 -5.27 -28.32
N GLY A 78 -27.57 -4.68 -28.48
CA GLY A 78 -28.53 -5.15 -29.47
C GLY A 78 -27.92 -5.08 -30.87
N HIS A 79 -27.98 -6.20 -31.58
CA HIS A 79 -28.04 -6.24 -33.04
C HIS A 79 -29.12 -7.26 -33.40
N GLY A 80 -30.17 -6.77 -34.07
CA GLY A 80 -31.21 -7.60 -34.64
C GLY A 80 -30.79 -8.29 -35.94
N GLN A 81 -31.80 -8.91 -36.55
CA GLN A 81 -31.86 -9.69 -37.81
C GLN A 81 -31.60 -11.19 -37.57
N SER A 82 -32.47 -12.11 -37.95
CA SER A 82 -33.55 -12.13 -38.96
C SER A 82 -34.60 -13.18 -38.60
#